data_AF-A0A1V9YTF7-F1
#
_entry.id   AF-A0A1V9YTF7-F1
#
_cell.length_a   1.000
_cell.length_b   1.000
_cell.length_c   1.000
_cell.angle_alpha   90.00
_cell.angle_beta   90.00
_cell.angle_gamma   90.00
#
_symmetry.space_group_name_H-M   'P 1'
#
loop_
_entity.id
_entity.type
_entity.pdbx_description
1 polymer ?
#
loop_
_entity_poly.entity_id
_entity_poly.type
_entity_poly.pdbx_seq_one_letter_code
_entity_poly.pdbx_strand_id
1 'polypeptide(L)'
;MFMKNMIRDVIMMIFLSISSVYGRGCVMTQDCLNPGNIPDYDDCIPKAQASIVPPQPMQGEGWANVTGGGSCNTDKDCHNGACVDNACVCRKDGITGGSHCGDFAIQCPEYKDSACCTWQQNRALADNFKLIATMFGNNKVGGCDACAANMMQMWCGIVCSPNQADFMKMHLPYPSNNYRMDSLTGKDNVKVLEMNVKLSKPFTCGLFDSCKNTGIASVSDAFKSALGFLNYQGQTGAVGHGEYLYFHFGQNASYFNITPLRCDNYSQVASPSVLSKLPAQAQLLPSIADPLATKQCPCGACRQTCSSSSGSSGHIELLDSPISFWSGFNATLVAIVYACIALFTSILYWNYRSV
;
A
#
# COMPACT_ATOMS: atom_id res chain seq x y z
N MET A 1 47.18 29.33 -33.31
CA MET A 1 46.25 28.21 -33.61
C MET A 1 46.07 27.26 -32.42
N PHE A 2 47.08 27.04 -31.58
CA PHE A 2 47.02 26.14 -30.41
C PHE A 2 46.05 26.55 -29.27
N MET A 3 45.93 27.84 -28.95
CA MET A 3 45.05 28.30 -27.86
C MET A 3 43.55 28.10 -28.12
N LYS A 4 43.13 28.04 -29.39
CA LYS A 4 41.71 27.91 -29.77
C LYS A 4 41.18 26.49 -29.54
N ASN A 5 42.05 25.49 -29.60
CA ASN A 5 41.69 24.10 -29.35
C ASN A 5 41.65 23.80 -27.84
N MET A 6 42.59 24.35 -27.06
CA MET A 6 42.63 24.13 -25.61
C MET A 6 41.40 24.72 -24.88
N ILE A 7 40.90 25.88 -25.31
CA ILE A 7 39.67 26.47 -24.75
C ILE A 7 38.44 25.63 -25.13
N ARG A 8 38.40 25.05 -26.35
CA ARG A 8 37.31 24.18 -26.79
C ARG A 8 37.25 22.89 -25.96
N ASP A 9 38.41 22.30 -25.67
CA ASP A 9 38.50 21.04 -24.94
C ASP A 9 38.21 21.21 -23.44
N VAL A 10 38.60 22.35 -22.85
CA VAL A 10 38.25 22.70 -21.45
C VAL A 10 36.76 23.02 -21.31
N ILE A 11 36.15 23.73 -22.27
CA ILE A 11 34.70 23.98 -22.26
C ILE A 11 33.93 22.65 -22.42
N MET A 12 34.40 21.73 -23.27
CA MET A 12 33.77 20.41 -23.44
C MET A 12 33.85 19.54 -22.16
N MET A 13 34.95 19.63 -21.40
CA MET A 13 35.06 18.94 -20.10
C MET A 13 34.22 19.59 -18.99
N ILE A 14 34.02 20.90 -19.01
CA ILE A 14 33.12 21.59 -18.06
C ILE A 14 31.65 21.27 -18.36
N PHE A 15 31.27 21.08 -19.63
CA PHE A 15 29.90 20.63 -19.98
C PHE A 15 29.64 19.15 -19.68
N LEU A 16 30.67 18.30 -19.62
CA LEU A 16 30.52 16.88 -19.22
C LEU A 16 30.40 16.69 -17.70
N SER A 17 30.77 17.69 -16.89
CA SER A 17 30.74 17.62 -15.42
C SER A 17 29.53 18.30 -14.79
N ILE A 18 28.66 18.93 -15.59
CA ILE A 18 27.37 19.50 -15.14
C ILE A 18 26.23 18.72 -15.81
N SER A 19 26.27 17.39 -15.73
CA SER A 19 25.02 16.64 -15.71
C SER A 19 24.45 16.82 -14.31
N SER A 20 23.79 17.95 -14.07
CA SER A 20 22.87 18.06 -12.94
C SER A 20 21.87 16.91 -13.11
N VAL A 21 22.03 15.84 -12.33
CA VAL A 21 21.07 14.72 -12.27
C VAL A 21 19.81 15.27 -11.59
N TYR A 22 19.04 16.05 -12.33
CA TYR A 22 17.67 16.35 -11.98
C TYR A 22 16.87 15.09 -12.30
N GLY A 23 16.52 14.34 -11.27
CA GLY A 23 15.34 13.48 -11.31
C GLY A 23 15.49 11.99 -11.67
N ARG A 24 16.58 11.32 -11.30
CA ARG A 24 16.61 9.84 -11.25
C ARG A 24 17.53 9.36 -10.14
N GLY A 25 17.13 8.31 -9.43
CA GLY A 25 17.91 7.71 -8.36
C GLY A 25 17.18 7.63 -7.03
N CYS A 26 17.91 7.10 -6.06
CA CYS A 26 17.44 6.64 -4.78
C CYS A 26 17.78 7.67 -3.70
N VAL A 27 16.80 7.97 -2.84
CA VAL A 27 16.95 8.97 -1.78
C VAL A 27 16.86 8.38 -0.38
N MET A 28 16.46 7.11 -0.26
CA MET A 28 16.48 6.37 1.00
C MET A 28 16.92 4.93 0.79
N THR A 29 17.45 4.32 1.85
CA THR A 29 17.77 2.89 1.94
C THR A 29 17.45 2.39 3.34
N GLN A 30 17.40 1.07 3.52
CA GLN A 30 17.42 0.45 4.83
C GLN A 30 18.30 -0.80 4.73
N ASP A 31 19.42 -0.79 5.46
CA ASP A 31 20.48 -1.81 5.33
C ASP A 31 20.46 -2.83 6.49
N CYS A 32 19.46 -2.74 7.35
CA CYS A 32 19.29 -3.52 8.57
C CYS A 32 18.09 -4.47 8.43
N LEU A 33 18.04 -5.50 9.29
CA LEU A 33 16.98 -6.50 9.28
C LEU A 33 16.15 -6.40 10.56
N ASN A 34 14.82 -6.33 10.44
CA ASN A 34 13.89 -6.49 11.56
C ASN A 34 13.17 -7.85 11.44
N PRO A 35 13.71 -8.93 12.04
CA PRO A 35 13.08 -10.23 11.97
C PRO A 35 11.66 -10.20 12.58
N GLY A 36 10.68 -10.76 11.87
CA GLY A 36 9.30 -10.87 12.37
C GLY A 36 8.57 -9.54 12.50
N ASN A 37 9.05 -8.49 11.80
CA ASN A 37 8.51 -7.13 11.89
C ASN A 37 8.53 -6.56 13.32
N ILE A 38 9.46 -7.03 14.17
CA ILE A 38 9.73 -6.44 15.49
C ILE A 38 10.70 -5.28 15.26
N PRO A 39 10.31 -4.02 15.51
CA PRO A 39 11.16 -2.90 15.14
C PRO A 39 12.37 -2.78 16.09
N ASP A 40 13.57 -2.80 15.53
CA ASP A 40 14.77 -2.32 16.22
C ASP A 40 14.92 -0.81 15.99
N TYR A 41 14.57 -0.06 17.03
CA TYR A 41 14.47 1.39 17.00
C TYR A 41 15.81 2.12 17.09
N ASP A 42 16.89 1.39 17.36
CA ASP A 42 18.23 1.96 17.52
C ASP A 42 19.12 1.58 16.34
N ASP A 43 19.03 0.33 15.86
CA ASP A 43 19.89 -0.17 14.79
C ASP A 43 19.21 -0.21 13.41
N CYS A 44 17.86 -0.25 13.36
CA CYS A 44 17.15 -0.52 12.11
C CYS A 44 16.15 0.53 11.62
N ILE A 45 16.64 1.76 11.47
CA ILE A 45 15.88 2.88 10.91
C ILE A 45 16.30 3.09 9.44
N PRO A 46 15.35 3.24 8.51
CA PRO A 46 15.64 3.73 7.16
C PRO A 46 16.51 4.99 7.19
N LYS A 47 17.49 5.03 6.31
CA LYS A 47 18.46 6.12 6.22
C LYS A 47 18.19 6.89 4.94
N ALA A 48 18.08 8.21 5.06
CA ALA A 48 18.21 9.07 3.89
C ALA A 48 19.61 8.94 3.32
N GLN A 49 19.69 8.89 1.99
CA GLN A 49 20.97 8.93 1.30
C GLN A 49 21.54 10.36 1.37
N ALA A 50 22.82 10.49 1.70
CA ALA A 50 23.51 11.79 1.76
C ALA A 50 23.53 12.49 0.38
N SER A 51 23.50 11.70 -0.68
CA SER A 51 23.39 12.12 -2.08
C SER A 51 22.53 11.12 -2.84
N ILE A 52 21.89 11.55 -3.94
CA ILE A 52 21.11 10.63 -4.79
C ILE A 52 22.02 9.50 -5.31
N VAL A 53 21.62 8.25 -5.08
CA VAL A 53 22.38 7.06 -5.50
C VAL A 53 21.72 6.43 -6.73
N PRO A 54 22.48 5.88 -7.71
CA PRO A 54 21.90 5.17 -8.83
C PRO A 54 21.14 3.89 -8.40
N PRO A 55 19.99 3.57 -9.01
CA PRO A 55 19.26 2.34 -8.72
C PRO A 55 20.06 1.11 -9.14
N GLN A 56 19.88 0.00 -8.43
CA GLN A 56 20.58 -1.26 -8.62
C GLN A 56 19.60 -2.38 -8.98
N PRO A 57 20.01 -3.39 -9.77
CA PRO A 57 19.18 -4.57 -10.01
C PRO A 57 18.99 -5.39 -8.72
N MET A 58 17.83 -6.02 -8.58
CA MET A 58 17.48 -6.93 -7.48
C MET A 58 18.13 -8.31 -7.68
N GLN A 59 19.45 -8.36 -7.64
CA GLN A 59 20.24 -9.56 -7.86
C GLN A 59 21.46 -9.60 -6.93
N GLY A 60 21.94 -10.82 -6.66
CA GLY A 60 23.13 -11.05 -5.84
C GLY A 60 22.79 -11.60 -4.46
N GLU A 61 23.68 -11.41 -3.50
CA GLU A 61 23.52 -11.92 -2.14
C GLU A 61 22.25 -11.36 -1.47
N GLY A 62 21.45 -12.24 -0.86
CA GLY A 62 20.19 -11.90 -0.20
C GLY A 62 18.96 -11.81 -1.13
N TRP A 63 19.14 -11.80 -2.46
CA TRP A 63 18.04 -11.76 -3.43
C TRP A 63 17.67 -13.15 -3.95
N ALA A 64 16.37 -13.45 -3.97
CA ALA A 64 15.85 -14.62 -4.67
C ALA A 64 15.87 -14.42 -6.19
N ASN A 65 16.97 -14.82 -6.85
CA ASN A 65 17.07 -14.79 -8.31
C ASN A 65 16.14 -15.81 -9.01
N VAL A 66 15.78 -16.87 -8.28
CA VAL A 66 14.89 -17.96 -8.71
C VAL A 66 13.88 -18.27 -7.61
N THR A 67 12.81 -19.00 -7.95
CA THR A 67 11.86 -19.56 -6.97
C THR A 67 11.88 -21.07 -7.10
N GLY A 68 12.66 -21.73 -6.25
CA GLY A 68 12.94 -23.16 -6.31
C GLY A 68 14.04 -23.55 -7.29
N GLY A 69 14.16 -24.85 -7.55
CA GLY A 69 15.11 -25.43 -8.50
C GLY A 69 16.49 -25.80 -7.94
N GLY A 70 16.76 -25.54 -6.66
CA GLY A 70 17.96 -26.03 -5.97
C GLY A 70 17.92 -27.55 -5.82
N SER A 71 19.07 -28.21 -5.94
CA SER A 71 19.14 -29.66 -5.82
C SER A 71 18.87 -30.11 -4.39
N CYS A 72 18.13 -31.20 -4.22
CA CYS A 72 17.78 -31.75 -2.91
C CYS A 72 17.76 -33.28 -2.93
N ASN A 73 17.94 -33.88 -1.75
CA ASN A 73 17.72 -35.31 -1.52
C ASN A 73 16.51 -35.53 -0.60
N THR A 74 16.23 -34.57 0.29
CA THR A 74 15.12 -34.62 1.23
C THR A 74 14.47 -33.25 1.38
N ASP A 75 13.24 -33.19 1.89
CA ASP A 75 12.54 -31.92 2.15
C ASP A 75 13.33 -30.96 3.06
N LYS A 76 14.22 -31.48 3.92
CA LYS A 76 15.08 -30.67 4.80
C LYS A 76 16.06 -29.79 4.02
N ASP A 77 16.41 -30.17 2.80
CA ASP A 77 17.30 -29.41 1.93
C ASP A 77 16.59 -28.20 1.28
N CYS A 78 15.26 -28.10 1.46
CA CYS A 78 14.40 -27.12 0.81
C CYS A 78 13.71 -26.17 1.78
N HIS A 79 14.22 -26.01 3.02
CA HIS A 79 13.70 -25.07 4.02
C HIS A 79 12.14 -25.00 4.09
N ASN A 80 11.55 -23.94 3.49
CA ASN A 80 10.10 -23.72 3.43
C ASN A 80 9.44 -24.32 2.17
N GLY A 81 9.95 -25.43 1.67
CA GLY A 81 9.54 -26.10 0.46
C GLY A 81 9.56 -27.62 0.59
N ALA A 82 9.37 -28.31 -0.54
CA ALA A 82 9.44 -29.76 -0.63
C ALA A 82 10.46 -30.17 -1.69
N CYS A 83 11.11 -31.31 -1.49
CA CYS A 83 12.00 -31.91 -2.46
C CYS A 83 11.18 -32.79 -3.41
N VAL A 84 11.08 -32.36 -4.68
CA VAL A 84 10.33 -33.08 -5.72
C VAL A 84 11.29 -33.34 -6.88
N ASP A 85 11.45 -34.60 -7.25
CA ASP A 85 12.35 -35.02 -8.35
C ASP A 85 13.78 -34.46 -8.22
N ASN A 86 14.33 -34.49 -6.99
CA ASN A 86 15.64 -33.93 -6.62
C ASN A 86 15.79 -32.42 -6.83
N ALA A 87 14.69 -31.68 -6.94
CA ALA A 87 14.65 -30.22 -7.00
C ALA A 87 13.71 -29.64 -5.94
N CYS A 88 14.12 -28.54 -5.31
CA CYS A 88 13.31 -27.83 -4.34
C CYS A 88 12.16 -27.10 -5.01
N VAL A 89 10.94 -27.35 -4.55
CA VAL A 89 9.73 -26.64 -4.93
C VAL A 89 9.27 -25.80 -3.74
N CYS A 90 9.35 -24.48 -3.87
CA CYS A 90 8.98 -23.57 -2.79
C CYS A 90 7.47 -23.47 -2.61
N ARG A 91 7.05 -23.21 -1.37
CA ARG A 91 5.66 -22.88 -1.07
C ARG A 91 5.22 -21.66 -1.88
N LYS A 92 4.06 -21.75 -2.53
CA LYS A 92 3.41 -20.61 -3.22
C LYS A 92 2.67 -19.72 -2.21
N ASP A 93 3.43 -19.00 -1.40
CA ASP A 93 2.88 -18.10 -0.37
C ASP A 93 3.17 -16.61 -0.63
N GLY A 94 3.87 -16.30 -1.72
CA GLY A 94 4.22 -14.93 -2.12
C GLY A 94 5.40 -14.36 -1.35
N ILE A 95 5.95 -15.11 -0.39
CA ILE A 95 7.05 -14.70 0.48
C ILE A 95 8.29 -15.51 0.17
N THR A 96 8.15 -16.83 -0.01
CA THR A 96 9.27 -17.77 -0.11
C THR A 96 9.87 -17.78 -1.53
N GLY A 97 11.20 -17.70 -1.60
CA GLY A 97 11.98 -17.78 -2.84
C GLY A 97 13.39 -18.33 -2.63
N GLY A 98 14.22 -18.22 -3.65
CA GLY A 98 15.58 -18.78 -3.67
C GLY A 98 15.60 -20.22 -4.18
N SER A 99 16.80 -20.72 -4.49
CA SER A 99 16.97 -22.08 -5.02
C SER A 99 16.54 -23.15 -4.01
N HIS A 100 16.80 -22.93 -2.72
CA HIS A 100 16.46 -23.83 -1.61
C HIS A 100 15.31 -23.32 -0.74
N CYS A 101 14.53 -22.34 -1.21
CA CYS A 101 13.37 -21.80 -0.48
C CYS A 101 13.71 -21.18 0.89
N GLY A 102 14.94 -20.66 1.03
CA GLY A 102 15.44 -19.97 2.21
C GLY A 102 15.41 -18.44 2.10
N ASP A 103 15.15 -17.91 0.90
CA ASP A 103 15.17 -16.47 0.61
C ASP A 103 13.74 -15.91 0.48
N PHE A 104 13.65 -14.59 0.32
CA PHE A 104 12.40 -13.89 0.05
C PHE A 104 12.20 -13.64 -1.43
N ALA A 105 11.04 -14.05 -1.96
CA ALA A 105 10.63 -13.74 -3.32
C ALA A 105 10.68 -12.23 -3.56
N ILE A 106 11.04 -11.83 -4.79
CA ILE A 106 11.02 -10.43 -5.21
C ILE A 106 9.57 -9.95 -5.21
N GLN A 107 9.27 -9.01 -4.31
CA GLN A 107 7.91 -8.51 -4.10
C GLN A 107 7.46 -7.54 -5.18
N CYS A 108 8.39 -6.79 -5.78
CA CYS A 108 8.11 -5.74 -6.74
C CYS A 108 8.78 -6.05 -8.09
N PRO A 109 8.30 -7.06 -8.83
CA PRO A 109 8.97 -7.54 -10.04
C PRO A 109 9.05 -6.48 -11.15
N GLU A 110 8.16 -5.49 -11.17
CA GLU A 110 8.24 -4.35 -12.09
C GLU A 110 9.57 -3.59 -12.01
N TYR A 111 10.23 -3.58 -10.84
CA TYR A 111 11.48 -2.86 -10.61
C TYR A 111 12.70 -3.79 -10.56
N LYS A 112 12.56 -5.09 -10.91
CA LYS A 112 13.62 -6.09 -10.74
C LYS A 112 14.96 -5.69 -11.34
N ASP A 113 14.95 -5.08 -12.52
CA ASP A 113 16.19 -4.75 -13.25
C ASP A 113 16.82 -3.42 -12.80
N SER A 114 16.08 -2.58 -12.08
CA SER A 114 16.53 -1.27 -11.62
C SER A 114 15.64 -0.78 -10.47
N ALA A 115 16.13 -0.93 -9.24
CA ALA A 115 15.41 -0.62 -8.02
C ALA A 115 16.21 0.23 -7.05
N CYS A 116 15.49 0.96 -6.20
CA CYS A 116 16.07 1.69 -5.07
C CYS A 116 16.02 0.94 -3.74
N CYS A 117 15.36 -0.21 -3.70
CA CYS A 117 15.21 -0.97 -2.48
C CYS A 117 16.28 -2.06 -2.33
N THR A 118 16.65 -2.32 -1.09
CA THR A 118 17.54 -3.43 -0.71
C THR A 118 16.77 -4.74 -0.55
N TRP A 119 17.47 -5.86 -0.42
CA TRP A 119 16.83 -7.16 -0.18
C TRP A 119 16.13 -7.18 1.20
N GLN A 120 16.66 -6.43 2.17
CA GLN A 120 16.06 -6.26 3.49
C GLN A 120 14.71 -5.50 3.39
N GLN A 121 14.66 -4.43 2.59
CA GLN A 121 13.40 -3.71 2.33
C GLN A 121 12.41 -4.60 1.57
N ASN A 122 12.87 -5.41 0.61
CA ASN A 122 12.03 -6.37 -0.07
C ASN A 122 11.42 -7.41 0.89
N ARG A 123 12.21 -7.90 1.85
CA ARG A 123 11.71 -8.77 2.92
C ARG A 123 10.63 -8.08 3.75
N ALA A 124 10.86 -6.84 4.18
CA ALA A 124 9.87 -6.07 4.94
C ALA A 124 8.57 -5.87 4.13
N LEU A 125 8.68 -5.62 2.81
CA LEU A 125 7.52 -5.56 1.92
C LEU A 125 6.76 -6.89 1.88
N ALA A 126 7.45 -8.03 1.87
CA ALA A 126 6.81 -9.35 1.81
C ALA A 126 5.91 -9.60 3.03
N ASP A 127 6.43 -9.32 4.23
CA ASP A 127 5.68 -9.46 5.48
C ASP A 127 4.47 -8.50 5.52
N ASN A 128 4.69 -7.25 5.11
CA ASN A 128 3.66 -6.22 5.08
C ASN A 128 2.56 -6.48 4.03
N PHE A 129 2.92 -7.01 2.87
CA PHE A 129 1.95 -7.31 1.82
C PHE A 129 1.00 -8.42 2.22
N LYS A 130 1.44 -9.37 3.05
CA LYS A 130 0.54 -10.37 3.63
C LYS A 130 -0.52 -9.73 4.53
N LEU A 131 -0.16 -8.71 5.32
CA LEU A 131 -1.12 -7.94 6.11
C LEU A 131 -2.10 -7.18 5.22
N ILE A 132 -1.61 -6.50 4.18
CA ILE A 132 -2.48 -5.80 3.20
C ILE A 132 -3.44 -6.78 2.53
N ALA A 133 -2.94 -7.93 2.06
CA ALA A 133 -3.76 -8.95 1.42
C ALA A 133 -4.88 -9.46 2.33
N THR A 134 -4.60 -9.58 3.62
CA THR A 134 -5.57 -10.06 4.62
C THR A 134 -6.61 -8.99 4.97
N MET A 135 -6.19 -7.74 5.11
CA MET A 135 -7.06 -6.64 5.58
C MET A 135 -7.91 -6.02 4.47
N PHE A 136 -7.33 -5.85 3.28
CA PHE A 136 -7.95 -5.14 2.17
C PHE A 136 -8.35 -6.07 1.01
N GLY A 137 -7.74 -7.25 0.93
CA GLY A 137 -8.06 -8.24 -0.08
C GLY A 137 -9.21 -9.15 0.32
N ASN A 138 -9.47 -10.14 -0.53
CA ASN A 138 -10.51 -11.15 -0.40
C ASN A 138 -11.94 -10.61 -0.62
N ASN A 139 -12.37 -10.74 -1.88
CA ASN A 139 -13.71 -10.40 -2.35
C ASN A 139 -14.86 -11.16 -1.64
N LYS A 140 -14.59 -12.22 -0.88
CA LYS A 140 -15.64 -13.01 -0.19
C LYS A 140 -15.99 -12.48 1.20
N VAL A 141 -15.12 -11.68 1.82
CA VAL A 141 -15.25 -11.24 3.22
C VAL A 141 -15.31 -9.72 3.36
N GLY A 142 -15.76 -9.03 2.31
CA GLY A 142 -15.91 -7.57 2.31
C GLY A 142 -14.65 -6.79 1.92
N GLY A 143 -13.61 -7.47 1.44
CA GLY A 143 -12.44 -6.84 0.83
C GLY A 143 -12.56 -6.68 -0.69
N CYS A 144 -11.51 -6.14 -1.30
CA CYS A 144 -11.38 -5.92 -2.73
C CYS A 144 -9.94 -6.20 -3.18
N ASP A 145 -9.73 -7.24 -3.98
CA ASP A 145 -8.40 -7.63 -4.44
C ASP A 145 -7.71 -6.53 -5.27
N ALA A 146 -8.47 -5.71 -6.01
CA ALA A 146 -7.93 -4.55 -6.72
C ALA A 146 -7.39 -3.48 -5.74
N CYS A 147 -8.08 -3.23 -4.62
CA CYS A 147 -7.59 -2.32 -3.58
C CYS A 147 -6.27 -2.80 -3.00
N ALA A 148 -6.22 -4.07 -2.57
CA ALA A 148 -5.01 -4.65 -2.00
C ALA A 148 -3.83 -4.58 -2.99
N ALA A 149 -4.06 -4.92 -4.25
CA ALA A 149 -3.04 -4.82 -5.30
C ALA A 149 -2.58 -3.37 -5.54
N ASN A 150 -3.48 -2.39 -5.51
CA ASN A 150 -3.11 -0.97 -5.65
C ASN A 150 -2.28 -0.47 -4.47
N MET A 151 -2.63 -0.88 -3.24
CA MET A 151 -1.84 -0.55 -2.05
C MET A 151 -0.43 -1.16 -2.13
N MET A 152 -0.31 -2.43 -2.52
CA MET A 152 1.00 -3.07 -2.69
C MET A 152 1.82 -2.38 -3.80
N GLN A 153 1.19 -2.00 -4.92
CA GLN A 153 1.88 -1.26 -5.99
C GLN A 153 2.34 0.13 -5.53
N MET A 154 1.54 0.84 -4.72
CA MET A 154 1.95 2.11 -4.10
C MET A 154 3.24 1.93 -3.31
N TRP A 155 3.27 0.93 -2.43
CA TRP A 155 4.42 0.66 -1.58
C TRP A 155 5.63 0.19 -2.37
N CYS A 156 5.44 -0.66 -3.39
CA CYS A 156 6.50 -0.99 -4.34
C CYS A 156 7.07 0.27 -5.00
N GLY A 157 6.23 1.20 -5.43
CA GLY A 157 6.67 2.44 -6.06
C GLY A 157 7.42 3.37 -5.11
N ILE A 158 6.91 3.57 -3.90
CA ILE A 158 7.55 4.41 -2.88
C ILE A 158 8.92 3.84 -2.48
N VAL A 159 9.02 2.53 -2.30
CA VAL A 159 10.21 1.88 -1.75
C VAL A 159 11.23 1.52 -2.83
N CYS A 160 10.79 0.99 -3.97
CA CYS A 160 11.68 0.40 -4.97
C CYS A 160 11.80 1.20 -6.28
N SER A 161 10.98 2.22 -6.55
CA SER A 161 11.02 2.89 -7.86
C SER A 161 12.40 3.51 -8.16
N PRO A 162 12.97 3.31 -9.38
CA PRO A 162 14.31 3.82 -9.72
C PRO A 162 14.42 5.33 -9.81
N ASN A 163 13.28 6.03 -9.82
CA ASN A 163 13.19 7.49 -9.89
C ASN A 163 12.65 8.11 -8.59
N GLN A 164 12.92 7.48 -7.45
CA GLN A 164 12.48 7.92 -6.13
C GLN A 164 12.74 9.41 -5.87
N ALA A 165 13.89 9.93 -6.32
CA ALA A 165 14.29 11.33 -6.19
C ALA A 165 13.34 12.34 -6.87
N ASP A 166 12.51 11.92 -7.83
CA ASP A 166 11.54 12.80 -8.48
C ASP A 166 10.43 13.24 -7.52
N PHE A 167 9.96 12.29 -6.71
CA PHE A 167 8.77 12.45 -5.89
C PHE A 167 9.04 12.38 -4.39
N MET A 168 10.24 11.97 -3.96
CA MET A 168 10.61 11.88 -2.55
C MET A 168 11.79 12.79 -2.21
N LYS A 169 11.71 13.40 -1.04
CA LYS A 169 12.80 14.17 -0.45
C LYS A 169 12.70 14.11 1.07
N MET A 170 13.81 14.29 1.78
CA MET A 170 13.77 14.46 3.23
C MET A 170 12.82 15.59 3.62
N HIS A 171 12.14 15.41 4.74
CA HIS A 171 11.26 16.45 5.27
C HIS A 171 12.05 17.69 5.68
N LEU A 172 13.18 17.46 6.37
CA LEU A 172 14.14 18.47 6.78
C LEU A 172 15.44 18.35 5.95
N PRO A 173 16.25 19.41 5.82
CA PRO A 173 17.53 19.37 5.12
C PRO A 173 18.57 18.43 5.73
N TYR A 174 18.33 17.95 6.95
CA TYR A 174 19.18 17.04 7.71
C TYR A 174 18.32 15.86 8.19
N PRO A 175 18.94 14.67 8.41
CA PRO A 175 18.24 13.54 9.02
C PRO A 175 17.53 14.00 10.30
N SER A 176 16.23 13.76 10.35
CA SER A 176 15.41 14.20 11.48
C SER A 176 15.90 13.51 12.76
N ASN A 177 15.99 14.29 13.84
CA ASN A 177 16.14 13.78 15.20
C ASN A 177 14.79 13.74 15.91
N ASN A 178 13.69 13.73 15.16
CA ASN A 178 12.36 13.61 15.75
C ASN A 178 12.12 12.18 16.19
N TYR A 179 11.56 12.08 17.39
CA TYR A 179 11.14 10.83 18.00
C TYR A 179 9.62 10.84 18.17
N ARG A 180 8.99 9.68 18.03
CA ARG A 180 7.53 9.51 18.12
C ARG A 180 7.20 8.22 18.86
N MET A 181 5.96 8.12 19.31
CA MET A 181 5.44 6.83 19.76
C MET A 181 5.19 5.92 18.55
N ASP A 182 5.70 4.69 18.60
CA ASP A 182 5.37 3.67 17.62
C ASP A 182 3.93 3.18 17.85
N SER A 183 3.09 3.33 16.83
CA SER A 183 1.64 3.04 16.91
C SER A 183 1.32 1.56 17.08
N LEU A 184 2.24 0.65 16.74
CA LEU A 184 2.00 -0.79 16.79
C LEU A 184 2.42 -1.41 18.13
N THR A 185 3.58 -1.01 18.64
CA THR A 185 4.15 -1.53 19.89
C THR A 185 3.81 -0.66 21.10
N GLY A 186 3.40 0.59 20.88
CA GLY A 186 3.23 1.59 21.93
C GLY A 186 4.53 2.07 22.55
N LYS A 187 5.70 1.69 22.00
CA LYS A 187 6.99 2.17 22.49
C LYS A 187 7.13 3.65 22.22
N ASP A 188 7.41 4.42 23.25
CA ASP A 188 7.63 5.86 23.14
C ASP A 188 9.07 6.17 22.69
N ASN A 189 9.28 7.40 22.20
CA ASN A 189 10.57 7.97 21.83
C ASN A 189 11.34 7.14 20.79
N VAL A 190 10.64 6.67 19.76
CA VAL A 190 11.19 5.95 18.61
C VAL A 190 11.64 6.93 17.53
N LYS A 191 12.88 6.79 17.06
CA LYS A 191 13.40 7.62 15.96
C LYS A 191 12.78 7.21 14.63
N VAL A 192 12.40 8.20 13.83
CA VAL A 192 11.74 7.99 12.53
C VAL A 192 12.42 8.79 11.41
N LEU A 193 12.47 8.21 10.22
CA LEU A 193 12.86 8.90 9.00
C LEU A 193 11.68 9.69 8.44
N GLU A 194 11.78 11.01 8.47
CA GLU A 194 10.73 11.89 7.94
C GLU A 194 10.98 12.25 6.47
N MET A 195 10.03 11.91 5.60
CA MET A 195 10.12 12.13 4.15
C MET A 195 8.88 12.86 3.63
N ASN A 196 9.06 13.78 2.70
CA ASN A 196 7.98 14.30 1.87
C ASN A 196 7.84 13.42 0.62
N VAL A 197 6.63 12.93 0.37
CA VAL A 197 6.31 12.09 -0.79
C VAL A 197 5.22 12.77 -1.63
N LYS A 198 5.49 12.99 -2.91
CA LYS A 198 4.58 13.66 -3.84
C LYS A 198 3.81 12.63 -4.67
N LEU A 199 2.50 12.57 -4.49
CA LEU A 199 1.63 11.61 -5.16
C LEU A 199 0.70 12.31 -6.16
N SER A 200 0.58 11.72 -7.34
CA SER A 200 -0.36 12.17 -8.36
C SER A 200 -1.80 12.07 -7.85
N LYS A 201 -2.62 13.11 -8.10
CA LYS A 201 -4.04 13.15 -7.74
C LYS A 201 -4.83 12.03 -8.44
N PRO A 202 -4.72 11.82 -9.76
CA PRO A 202 -5.34 10.67 -10.43
C PRO A 202 -5.04 9.33 -9.76
N PHE A 203 -3.77 9.07 -9.45
CA PHE A 203 -3.35 7.86 -8.75
C PHE A 203 -3.99 7.76 -7.37
N THR A 204 -3.87 8.82 -6.56
CA THR A 204 -4.38 8.88 -5.19
C THR A 204 -5.88 8.65 -5.12
N CYS A 205 -6.65 9.33 -5.98
CA CYS A 205 -8.10 9.19 -6.03
C CYS A 205 -8.48 7.78 -6.48
N GLY A 206 -7.85 7.23 -7.51
CA GLY A 206 -8.16 5.88 -7.98
C GLY A 206 -7.81 4.79 -6.96
N LEU A 207 -6.69 4.92 -6.25
CA LEU A 207 -6.34 4.04 -5.12
C LEU A 207 -7.42 4.13 -4.03
N PHE A 208 -7.75 5.34 -3.58
CA PHE A 208 -8.78 5.52 -2.54
C PHE A 208 -10.15 4.99 -2.97
N ASP A 209 -10.57 5.28 -4.21
CA ASP A 209 -11.86 4.83 -4.74
C ASP A 209 -11.97 3.31 -4.78
N SER A 210 -10.85 2.61 -5.05
CA SER A 210 -10.81 1.14 -5.00
C SER A 210 -10.97 0.57 -3.59
N CYS A 211 -10.64 1.34 -2.55
CA CYS A 211 -10.54 0.88 -1.17
C CYS A 211 -11.64 1.38 -0.23
N LYS A 212 -12.23 2.56 -0.49
CA LYS A 212 -13.05 3.31 0.48
C LYS A 212 -14.30 2.59 1.00
N ASN A 213 -14.80 1.58 0.28
CA ASN A 213 -15.96 0.80 0.71
C ASN A 213 -15.59 -0.60 1.22
N THR A 214 -14.30 -0.95 1.26
CA THR A 214 -13.87 -2.22 1.89
C THR A 214 -14.27 -2.23 3.38
N GLY A 215 -14.50 -3.41 3.94
CA GLY A 215 -14.99 -3.55 5.32
C GLY A 215 -14.12 -2.83 6.36
N ILE A 216 -12.80 -2.87 6.21
CA ILE A 216 -11.87 -2.16 7.10
C ILE A 216 -11.91 -0.64 6.92
N ALA A 217 -12.14 -0.16 5.69
CA ALA A 217 -12.14 1.27 5.39
C ALA A 217 -13.45 1.97 5.70
N SER A 218 -14.57 1.27 5.59
CA SER A 218 -15.88 1.84 5.90
C SER A 218 -16.09 2.10 7.39
N VAL A 219 -15.36 1.40 8.27
CA VAL A 219 -15.48 1.51 9.73
C VAL A 219 -14.43 2.42 10.37
N SER A 220 -13.37 2.79 9.64
CA SER A 220 -12.27 3.59 10.17
C SER A 220 -12.48 5.08 9.89
N ASP A 221 -12.56 5.90 10.95
CA ASP A 221 -12.66 7.36 10.82
C ASP A 221 -11.49 7.97 10.05
N ALA A 222 -10.29 7.39 10.20
CA ALA A 222 -9.10 7.82 9.47
C ALA A 222 -9.26 7.64 7.95
N PHE A 223 -10.09 6.69 7.49
CA PHE A 223 -10.19 6.32 6.08
C PHE A 223 -11.37 7.00 5.36
N LYS A 224 -12.00 8.01 5.98
CA LYS A 224 -13.11 8.77 5.39
C LYS A 224 -12.71 9.63 4.18
N SER A 225 -11.42 9.85 3.96
CA SER A 225 -10.91 10.61 2.81
C SER A 225 -9.61 10.00 2.27
N ALA A 226 -9.28 10.27 1.00
CA ALA A 226 -8.01 9.83 0.41
C ALA A 226 -6.79 10.35 1.18
N LEU A 227 -6.86 11.60 1.66
CA LEU A 227 -5.83 12.21 2.48
C LEU A 227 -5.66 11.48 3.81
N GLY A 228 -6.76 11.25 4.54
CA GLY A 228 -6.74 10.55 5.82
C GLY A 228 -6.27 9.10 5.68
N PHE A 229 -6.78 8.39 4.66
CA PHE A 229 -6.40 7.02 4.34
C PHE A 229 -4.88 6.92 4.09
N LEU A 230 -4.34 7.76 3.19
CA LEU A 230 -2.92 7.70 2.87
C LEU A 230 -2.04 8.20 4.00
N ASN A 231 -2.40 9.28 4.68
CA ASN A 231 -1.65 9.74 5.86
C ASN A 231 -1.59 8.65 6.93
N TYR A 232 -2.69 7.92 7.15
CA TYR A 232 -2.66 6.78 8.05
C TYR A 232 -1.68 5.71 7.57
N GLN A 233 -1.69 5.36 6.28
CA GLN A 233 -0.75 4.38 5.73
C GLN A 233 0.72 4.78 5.95
N GLY A 234 1.07 6.05 5.73
CA GLY A 234 2.46 6.51 5.80
C GLY A 234 2.94 7.05 7.14
N GLN A 235 2.05 7.24 8.13
CA GLN A 235 2.40 7.84 9.42
C GLN A 235 2.10 6.92 10.62
N THR A 236 1.16 6.00 10.45
CA THR A 236 0.67 5.14 11.54
C THR A 236 0.53 3.67 11.13
N GLY A 237 0.58 3.38 9.83
CA GLY A 237 0.38 2.05 9.28
C GLY A 237 1.57 1.14 9.52
N ALA A 238 1.31 -0.16 9.70
CA ALA A 238 2.32 -1.18 9.95
C ALA A 238 3.39 -1.34 8.85
N VAL A 239 3.18 -0.73 7.69
CA VAL A 239 4.12 -0.85 6.56
C VAL A 239 5.30 0.13 6.67
N GLY A 240 5.14 1.23 7.42
CA GLY A 240 6.11 2.32 7.51
C GLY A 240 6.94 2.32 8.79
N HIS A 241 7.23 1.17 9.43
CA HIS A 241 8.02 1.18 10.67
C HIS A 241 9.37 1.88 10.47
N GLY A 242 9.62 2.92 11.28
CA GLY A 242 10.82 3.74 11.16
C GLY A 242 10.75 4.83 10.09
N GLU A 243 9.61 5.00 9.41
CA GLU A 243 9.34 6.08 8.44
C GLU A 243 8.11 6.89 8.86
N TYR A 244 8.14 8.19 8.56
CA TYR A 244 7.01 9.06 8.73
C TYR A 244 6.84 9.91 7.47
N LEU A 245 5.87 9.53 6.65
CA LEU A 245 5.68 10.08 5.31
C LEU A 245 4.65 11.23 5.32
N TYR A 246 5.08 12.38 4.83
CA TYR A 246 4.23 13.53 4.54
C TYR A 246 3.80 13.48 3.08
N PHE A 247 2.57 13.08 2.82
CA PHE A 247 2.04 13.01 1.46
C PHE A 247 1.57 14.38 0.95
N HIS A 248 2.02 14.73 -0.26
CA HIS A 248 1.65 15.94 -0.98
C HIS A 248 0.97 15.55 -2.30
N PHE A 249 -0.17 16.15 -2.62
CA PHE A 249 -1.00 15.73 -3.75
C PHE A 249 -1.03 16.77 -4.87
N GLY A 250 -0.76 16.35 -6.10
CA GLY A 250 -0.68 17.27 -7.25
C GLY A 250 -0.82 16.58 -8.61
N GLN A 251 -0.54 17.29 -9.69
CA GLN A 251 -0.69 16.79 -11.08
C GLN A 251 0.59 16.99 -11.91
N ASN A 252 1.75 17.14 -11.26
CA ASN A 252 3.00 17.34 -11.97
C ASN A 252 3.57 15.99 -12.45
N ALA A 253 4.29 16.00 -13.57
CA ALA A 253 4.95 14.82 -14.12
C ALA A 253 6.00 14.17 -13.20
N SER A 254 6.59 14.94 -12.28
CA SER A 254 7.54 14.44 -11.27
C SER A 254 6.88 13.72 -10.10
N TYR A 255 5.55 13.69 -10.02
CA TYR A 255 4.86 13.06 -8.89
C TYR A 255 4.72 11.57 -9.18
N PHE A 256 4.76 10.74 -8.12
CA PHE A 256 4.54 9.32 -8.27
C PHE A 256 3.15 9.06 -8.87
N ASN A 257 3.12 8.35 -9.98
CA ASN A 257 1.93 8.16 -10.78
C ASN A 257 1.94 6.77 -11.43
N ILE A 258 1.20 5.85 -10.85
CA ILE A 258 0.84 4.58 -11.47
C ILE A 258 -0.66 4.57 -11.75
N THR A 259 -1.11 3.81 -12.74
CA THR A 259 -2.54 3.67 -13.02
C THR A 259 -3.12 2.62 -12.07
N PRO A 260 -3.95 3.00 -11.09
CA PRO A 260 -4.54 2.03 -10.17
C PRO A 260 -5.54 1.14 -10.92
N LEU A 261 -5.61 -0.13 -10.52
CA LEU A 261 -6.66 -1.06 -10.92
C LEU A 261 -8.01 -0.52 -10.45
N ARG A 262 -8.98 -0.42 -11.35
CA ARG A 262 -10.34 -0.05 -10.99
C ARG A 262 -10.98 -1.20 -10.23
N CYS A 263 -11.84 -0.91 -9.25
CA CYS A 263 -12.49 -1.97 -8.48
C CYS A 263 -13.64 -2.65 -9.22
N ASP A 264 -14.25 -1.99 -10.20
CA ASP A 264 -15.37 -2.51 -10.99
C ASP A 264 -14.91 -3.36 -12.19
N ASN A 265 -13.73 -3.10 -12.74
CA ASN A 265 -13.15 -3.90 -13.80
C ASN A 265 -11.63 -3.79 -13.82
N TYR A 266 -10.96 -4.88 -13.47
CA TYR A 266 -9.50 -5.03 -13.51
C TYR A 266 -9.09 -6.21 -14.41
N SER A 267 -9.84 -6.48 -15.47
CA SER A 267 -9.59 -7.61 -16.39
C SER A 267 -8.21 -7.60 -17.05
N GLN A 268 -7.56 -6.43 -17.12
CA GLN A 268 -6.18 -6.30 -17.60
C GLN A 268 -5.17 -7.20 -16.87
N VAL A 269 -5.44 -7.58 -15.61
CA VAL A 269 -4.56 -8.48 -14.85
C VAL A 269 -4.57 -9.92 -15.37
N ALA A 270 -5.53 -10.29 -16.23
CA ALA A 270 -5.54 -11.58 -16.89
C ALA A 270 -4.44 -11.69 -17.96
N SER A 271 -3.91 -10.56 -18.44
CA SER A 271 -2.76 -10.55 -19.35
C SER A 271 -1.48 -10.95 -18.60
N PRO A 272 -0.70 -11.94 -19.09
CA PRO A 272 0.57 -12.35 -18.47
C PRO A 272 1.58 -11.19 -18.32
N SER A 273 1.54 -10.21 -19.22
CA SER A 273 2.43 -9.04 -19.19
C SER A 273 2.10 -8.05 -18.08
N VAL A 274 0.84 -8.02 -17.63
CA VAL A 274 0.39 -7.18 -16.51
C VAL A 274 0.54 -7.97 -15.22
N LEU A 275 0.11 -9.24 -15.21
CA LEU A 275 0.20 -10.12 -14.05
C LEU A 275 1.64 -10.23 -13.51
N SER A 276 2.61 -10.42 -14.41
CA SER A 276 4.02 -10.59 -14.02
C SER A 276 4.66 -9.32 -13.43
N LYS A 277 4.05 -8.14 -13.64
CA LYS A 277 4.50 -6.87 -13.05
C LYS A 277 3.83 -6.56 -11.72
N LEU A 278 2.70 -7.19 -11.42
CA LEU A 278 2.02 -7.00 -10.15
C LEU A 278 2.91 -7.49 -8.99
N PRO A 279 2.74 -6.91 -7.80
CA PRO A 279 3.45 -7.38 -6.62
C PRO A 279 3.25 -8.88 -6.41
N ALA A 280 4.29 -9.61 -5.98
CA ALA A 280 4.25 -11.08 -5.89
C ALA A 280 3.05 -11.57 -5.05
N GLN A 281 2.79 -10.90 -3.92
CA GLN A 281 1.63 -11.19 -3.08
C GLN A 281 0.29 -10.86 -3.77
N ALA A 282 0.23 -9.82 -4.60
CA ALA A 282 -0.98 -9.45 -5.34
C ALA A 282 -1.35 -10.50 -6.39
N GLN A 283 -0.37 -11.16 -7.01
CA GLN A 283 -0.60 -12.24 -7.97
C GLN A 283 -1.30 -13.46 -7.35
N LEU A 284 -1.26 -13.59 -6.01
CA LEU A 284 -1.89 -14.68 -5.26
C LEU A 284 -3.26 -14.31 -4.70
N LEU A 285 -3.72 -13.08 -4.90
CA LEU A 285 -5.06 -12.68 -4.46
C LEU A 285 -6.13 -13.51 -5.20
N PRO A 286 -7.18 -14.00 -4.52
CA PRO A 286 -8.08 -15.00 -5.08
C PRO A 286 -8.67 -14.64 -6.45
N SER A 287 -9.14 -13.40 -6.64
CA SER A 287 -9.71 -12.98 -7.92
C SER A 287 -8.68 -12.71 -8.99
N ILE A 288 -7.41 -12.51 -8.63
CA ILE A 288 -6.31 -12.27 -9.58
C ILE A 288 -5.69 -13.61 -10.02
N ALA A 289 -5.44 -14.51 -9.06
CA ALA A 289 -4.78 -15.79 -9.26
C ALA A 289 -5.63 -16.78 -10.06
N ASP A 290 -6.95 -16.83 -9.84
CA ASP A 290 -7.85 -17.74 -10.54
C ASP A 290 -8.24 -17.14 -11.91
N PRO A 291 -7.87 -17.75 -13.06
CA PRO A 291 -8.23 -17.25 -14.37
C PRO A 291 -9.75 -17.18 -14.62
N LEU A 292 -10.53 -18.02 -13.93
CA LEU A 292 -11.99 -18.10 -14.08
C LEU A 292 -12.74 -17.13 -13.17
N ALA A 293 -12.07 -16.59 -12.14
CA ALA A 293 -12.69 -15.63 -11.24
C ALA A 293 -12.96 -14.29 -11.95
N THR A 294 -14.14 -13.72 -11.69
CA THR A 294 -14.52 -12.40 -12.21
C THR A 294 -13.57 -11.32 -11.69
N LYS A 295 -13.02 -10.52 -12.61
CA LYS A 295 -12.07 -9.43 -12.32
C LYS A 295 -12.80 -8.15 -11.90
N GLN A 296 -13.65 -8.28 -10.89
CA GLN A 296 -14.40 -7.19 -10.27
C GLN A 296 -14.53 -7.44 -8.75
N CYS A 297 -14.56 -6.37 -7.97
CA CYS A 297 -14.79 -6.44 -6.53
C CYS A 297 -16.30 -6.49 -6.25
N PRO A 298 -16.75 -7.11 -5.15
CA PRO A 298 -18.17 -7.19 -4.83
C PRO A 298 -18.76 -5.79 -4.60
N CYS A 299 -20.06 -5.63 -4.86
CA CYS A 299 -20.78 -4.37 -4.71
C CYS A 299 -20.58 -3.71 -3.32
N GLY A 300 -20.56 -4.51 -2.25
CA GLY A 300 -20.33 -4.03 -0.90
C GLY A 300 -18.94 -3.40 -0.67
N ALA A 301 -17.92 -3.85 -1.41
CA ALA A 301 -16.55 -3.31 -1.33
C ALA A 301 -16.23 -2.32 -2.46
N CYS A 302 -17.04 -2.28 -3.52
CA CYS A 302 -16.90 -1.40 -4.66
C CYS A 302 -18.27 -0.99 -5.20
N ARG A 303 -18.68 0.25 -4.89
CA ARG A 303 -19.98 0.77 -5.32
C ARG A 303 -20.16 0.81 -6.84
N GLN A 304 -19.07 1.03 -7.58
CA GLN A 304 -19.09 1.10 -9.05
C GLN A 304 -19.51 -0.24 -9.67
N THR A 305 -19.27 -1.37 -9.01
CA THR A 305 -19.74 -2.68 -9.46
C THR A 305 -21.27 -2.78 -9.42
N CYS A 306 -21.93 -2.08 -8.50
CA CYS A 306 -23.38 -2.15 -8.33
C CYS A 306 -24.13 -1.47 -9.49
N SER A 307 -23.53 -0.42 -10.05
CA SER A 307 -24.03 0.28 -11.26
C SER A 307 -23.66 -0.44 -12.56
N SER A 308 -22.63 -1.29 -12.54
CA SER A 308 -22.15 -2.08 -13.67
C SER A 308 -22.87 -3.43 -13.69
N SER A 309 -24.10 -3.41 -14.21
CA SER A 309 -24.95 -4.58 -14.50
C SER A 309 -24.19 -5.89 -14.78
N SER A 310 -24.04 -6.74 -13.77
CA SER A 310 -23.55 -8.12 -13.92
C SER A 310 -24.32 -9.08 -13.02
N GLY A 311 -25.52 -9.45 -13.45
CA GLY A 311 -25.99 -10.85 -13.39
C GLY A 311 -26.56 -11.43 -12.09
N SER A 312 -26.69 -10.69 -10.98
CA SER A 312 -27.50 -11.16 -9.85
C SER A 312 -28.80 -10.38 -9.74
N SER A 313 -29.91 -11.08 -9.93
CA SER A 313 -31.29 -10.65 -9.70
C SER A 313 -31.45 -9.83 -8.42
N GLY A 314 -31.66 -8.52 -8.58
CA GLY A 314 -31.94 -7.58 -7.51
C GLY A 314 -31.22 -6.26 -7.78
N HIS A 315 -31.93 -5.28 -8.33
CA HIS A 315 -31.46 -3.89 -8.36
C HIS A 315 -31.21 -3.44 -6.91
N ILE A 316 -29.98 -3.54 -6.43
CA ILE A 316 -29.58 -2.93 -5.17
C ILE A 316 -29.27 -1.48 -5.49
N GLU A 317 -30.28 -0.63 -5.34
CA GLU A 317 -30.15 0.81 -5.44
C GLU A 317 -29.40 1.29 -4.18
N LEU A 318 -28.15 1.71 -4.34
CA LEU A 318 -27.43 2.36 -3.26
C LEU A 318 -27.98 3.76 -3.05
N LEU A 319 -28.78 3.90 -2.01
CA LEU A 319 -29.16 5.19 -1.45
C LEU A 319 -27.87 5.91 -1.00
N ASP A 320 -27.53 6.99 -1.70
CA ASP A 320 -26.44 7.92 -1.37
C ASP A 320 -26.58 8.57 0.00
N SER A 321 -27.75 8.45 0.60
CA SER A 321 -28.04 8.94 1.93
C SER A 321 -27.80 7.81 2.92
N PRO A 322 -26.87 7.92 3.89
CA PRO A 322 -26.99 7.11 5.09
C PRO A 322 -28.43 7.31 5.59
N ILE A 323 -29.09 6.23 5.98
CA ILE A 323 -30.40 6.24 6.62
C ILE A 323 -30.31 7.35 7.68
N SER A 324 -30.94 8.51 7.42
CA SER A 324 -30.89 9.64 8.34
C SER A 324 -31.31 9.12 9.70
N PHE A 325 -30.80 9.66 10.81
CA PHE A 325 -31.33 9.32 12.14
C PHE A 325 -32.88 9.44 12.19
N TRP A 326 -33.45 10.28 11.33
CA TRP A 326 -34.89 10.52 11.16
C TRP A 326 -35.60 9.55 10.20
N SER A 327 -34.86 8.74 9.44
CA SER A 327 -35.42 7.73 8.56
C SER A 327 -35.88 6.55 9.41
N GLY A 328 -37.19 6.46 9.60
CA GLY A 328 -37.85 5.58 10.58
C GLY A 328 -38.48 6.32 11.77
N PHE A 329 -38.19 7.62 11.95
CA PHE A 329 -38.80 8.46 12.98
C PHE A 329 -40.17 8.96 12.51
N ASN A 330 -41.24 8.34 13.01
CA ASN A 330 -42.59 8.84 12.80
C ASN A 330 -42.88 9.98 13.79
N ALA A 331 -42.62 11.22 13.37
CA ALA A 331 -42.81 12.41 14.19
C ALA A 331 -44.23 12.54 14.73
N THR A 332 -45.23 12.09 13.97
CA THR A 332 -46.63 12.09 14.38
C THR A 332 -46.86 11.10 15.53
N LEU A 333 -46.35 9.87 15.43
CA LEU A 333 -46.45 8.88 16.49
C LEU A 333 -45.77 9.38 17.78
N VAL A 334 -44.57 9.94 17.65
CA VAL A 334 -43.82 10.48 18.79
C VAL A 334 -44.57 11.64 19.42
N ALA A 335 -45.09 12.59 18.63
CA ALA A 335 -45.89 13.70 19.13
C ALA A 335 -47.16 13.23 19.86
N ILE A 336 -47.86 12.23 19.33
CA ILE A 336 -49.04 11.64 19.98
C ILE A 336 -48.67 11.03 21.32
N VAL A 337 -47.61 10.22 21.38
CA VAL A 337 -47.17 9.57 22.62
C VAL A 337 -46.81 10.62 23.68
N TYR A 338 -46.02 11.64 23.32
CA TYR A 338 -45.66 12.70 24.26
C TYR A 338 -46.87 13.56 24.69
N ALA A 339 -47.82 13.83 23.79
CA ALA A 339 -49.06 14.53 24.15
C ALA A 339 -49.93 13.71 25.10
N CYS A 340 -50.05 12.39 24.88
CA CYS A 340 -50.76 11.49 25.78
C CYS A 340 -50.10 11.45 27.16
N ILE A 341 -48.77 11.36 27.23
CA ILE A 341 -48.03 11.40 28.50
C ILE A 341 -48.27 12.73 29.22
N ALA A 342 -48.19 13.86 28.52
CA ALA A 342 -48.44 15.19 29.09
C ALA A 342 -49.88 15.34 29.61
N LEU A 343 -50.87 14.82 28.88
CA LEU A 343 -52.27 14.80 29.32
C LEU A 343 -52.45 13.90 30.56
N PHE A 344 -51.91 12.68 30.54
CA PHE A 344 -52.04 11.76 31.65
C PHE A 344 -51.38 12.30 32.93
N THR A 345 -50.18 12.86 32.80
CA THR A 345 -49.48 13.49 33.93
C THR A 345 -50.23 14.72 34.45
N SER A 346 -50.84 15.52 33.56
CA SER A 346 -51.68 16.66 33.96
C SER A 346 -52.95 16.22 34.70
N ILE A 347 -53.61 15.16 34.23
CA ILE A 347 -54.80 14.59 34.89
C ILE A 347 -54.43 14.00 36.25
N LEU A 348 -53.34 13.23 36.34
CA LEU A 348 -52.85 12.67 37.59
C LEU A 348 -52.47 13.78 38.58
N TYR A 349 -51.78 14.83 38.12
CA TYR A 349 -51.44 15.99 38.93
C TYR A 349 -52.68 16.74 39.42
N TRP A 350 -53.68 16.93 38.56
CA TRP A 350 -54.93 17.58 38.94
C TRP A 350 -55.68 16.76 40.00
N ASN A 351 -55.82 15.45 39.77
CA ASN A 351 -56.48 14.55 40.72
C ASN A 351 -55.75 14.50 42.07
N TYR A 352 -54.41 14.48 42.07
CA TYR A 352 -53.60 14.55 43.28
C TYR A 352 -53.80 15.87 44.04
N ARG A 353 -53.98 16.99 43.34
CA ARG A 353 -54.19 18.31 43.96
C ARG A 353 -55.62 18.53 44.47
N SER A 354 -56.59 17.81 43.93
CA SER A 354 -58.01 17.90 44.31
C SER A 354 -58.42 16.98 45.47
N VAL A 355 -57.51 16.11 45.91
CA VAL A 355 -57.58 15.39 47.20
C VAL A 355 -56.82 16.21 48.23
#